data_AF-A0A6S6UMP9-F1
#
_entry.id   AF-A0A6S6UMP9-F1
#
_cell.length_a   1.000
_cell.length_b   1.000
_cell.length_c   1.000
_cell.angle_alpha   90.00
_cell.angle_beta   90.00
_cell.angle_gamma   90.00
#
_symmetry.space_group_name_H-M   'P 1'
#
loop_
_entity.id
_entity.type
_entity.pdbx_description
1 polymer ?
#
loop_
_entity_poly.entity_id
_entity_poly.type
_entity_poly.pdbx_seq_one_letter_code
_entity_poly.pdbx_strand_id
1 'polypeptide(L)'
;MKFINVLIVLSLVFIARVAYTQTGLEVLEQERAALLLAYDANPKKGIQKKIAQKEAEMIAFIKENGFEVRIKTFFAYSKIEVKDKLYLGETIAVLKDKDTIILLEYLETGHFKVRTKDNKIGYLFHSDFSPSLEEYPMRILVPKTTSHKKSTEKTTPPKTSTTIYTPRSNSTSSKGCSTVQCSGTTQKGSRCRNRTTNCGGRCHLH
;
A
#
# COMPACT_ATOMS: atom_id res chain seq x y z
N MET A 1 -7.26 6.91 -49.02
CA MET A 1 -8.38 6.14 -48.42
C MET A 1 -7.95 4.89 -47.66
N LYS A 2 -7.04 4.03 -48.16
CA LYS A 2 -6.62 2.79 -47.45
C LYS A 2 -6.05 3.00 -46.04
N PHE A 3 -5.29 4.09 -45.83
CA PHE A 3 -4.66 4.39 -44.54
C PHE A 3 -5.66 4.74 -43.42
N ILE A 4 -6.78 5.40 -43.77
CA ILE A 4 -7.82 5.79 -42.81
C ILE A 4 -8.54 4.55 -42.26
N ASN A 5 -8.84 3.57 -43.12
CA ASN A 5 -9.49 2.32 -42.69
C ASN A 5 -8.60 1.50 -41.74
N VAL A 6 -7.28 1.47 -41.98
CA VAL A 6 -6.32 0.78 -41.08
C VAL A 6 -6.30 1.45 -39.71
N LEU A 7 -6.30 2.78 -39.65
CA LEU A 7 -6.28 3.54 -38.41
C LEU A 7 -7.57 3.35 -37.59
N ILE A 8 -8.73 3.29 -38.27
CA ILE A 8 -10.02 3.01 -37.64
C ILE A 8 -10.06 1.60 -37.03
N VAL A 9 -9.60 0.58 -37.77
CA VAL A 9 -9.57 -0.80 -37.27
C VAL A 9 -8.65 -0.94 -36.06
N LEU A 10 -7.45 -0.33 -36.10
CA LEU A 10 -6.53 -0.35 -34.96
C LEU A 10 -7.13 0.34 -33.71
N SER A 11 -7.82 1.47 -33.89
CA SER A 11 -8.51 2.15 -32.80
C SER A 11 -9.61 1.29 -32.19
N LEU A 12 -10.43 0.60 -33.00
CA LEU A 12 -11.50 -0.26 -32.50
C LEU A 12 -10.97 -1.47 -31.73
N VAL A 13 -9.88 -2.08 -32.22
CA VAL A 13 -9.20 -3.17 -31.52
C VAL A 13 -8.62 -2.71 -30.17
N PHE A 14 -8.08 -1.48 -30.12
CA PHE A 14 -7.58 -0.92 -28.86
C PHE A 14 -8.71 -0.68 -27.85
N ILE A 15 -9.82 -0.07 -28.27
CA ILE A 15 -10.99 0.19 -27.40
C ILE A 15 -11.57 -1.14 -26.89
N ALA A 16 -11.70 -2.15 -27.75
CA ALA A 16 -12.19 -3.47 -27.35
C ALA A 16 -11.27 -4.13 -26.31
N ARG A 17 -9.95 -3.98 -26.44
CA ARG A 17 -9.00 -4.47 -25.43
C ARG A 17 -9.15 -3.75 -24.09
N VAL A 18 -9.24 -2.42 -24.08
CA VAL A 18 -9.40 -1.65 -22.83
C VAL A 18 -10.69 -2.07 -22.10
N ALA A 19 -11.82 -2.16 -22.82
CA ALA A 19 -13.09 -2.58 -22.25
C ALA A 19 -13.06 -4.03 -21.72
N TYR A 20 -12.39 -4.93 -22.42
CA TYR A 20 -12.22 -6.31 -21.98
C TYR A 20 -11.34 -6.39 -20.72
N THR A 21 -10.31 -5.55 -20.61
CA THR A 21 -9.44 -5.55 -19.43
C THR A 21 -10.15 -5.05 -18.17
N GLN A 22 -11.00 -4.03 -18.27
CA GLN A 22 -11.75 -3.54 -17.12
C GLN A 22 -12.77 -4.56 -16.63
N THR A 23 -13.55 -5.15 -17.55
CA THR A 23 -14.56 -6.15 -17.18
C THR A 23 -13.95 -7.43 -16.61
N GLY A 24 -12.77 -7.85 -17.10
CA GLY A 24 -12.07 -9.02 -16.57
C GLY A 24 -11.66 -8.87 -15.10
N LEU A 25 -11.15 -7.69 -14.71
CA LEU A 25 -10.78 -7.42 -13.32
C LEU A 25 -12.00 -7.33 -12.40
N GLU A 26 -13.08 -6.69 -12.85
CA GLU A 26 -14.34 -6.57 -12.11
C GLU A 26 -14.98 -7.94 -11.83
N VAL A 27 -14.96 -8.85 -12.81
CA VAL A 27 -15.46 -10.23 -12.62
C VAL A 27 -14.67 -10.97 -11.56
N LEU A 28 -13.33 -10.87 -11.59
CA LEU A 28 -12.47 -11.50 -10.58
C LEU A 28 -12.73 -10.92 -9.17
N GLU A 29 -12.94 -9.61 -9.08
CA GLU A 29 -13.29 -8.93 -7.83
C GLU A 29 -14.63 -9.42 -7.28
N GLN A 30 -15.66 -9.51 -8.12
CA GLN A 30 -16.98 -9.99 -7.74
C GLN A 30 -16.94 -11.44 -7.23
N GLU A 31 -16.23 -12.33 -7.92
CA GLU A 31 -16.07 -13.72 -7.50
C GLU A 31 -15.34 -13.83 -6.14
N ARG A 32 -14.27 -13.05 -5.95
CA ARG A 32 -13.58 -13.02 -4.66
C ARG A 32 -14.48 -12.48 -3.55
N ALA A 33 -15.25 -11.42 -3.79
CA ALA A 33 -16.17 -10.86 -2.81
C ALA A 33 -17.22 -11.89 -2.38
N ALA A 34 -17.78 -12.64 -3.33
CA ALA A 34 -18.68 -13.75 -3.04
C ALA A 34 -18.01 -14.85 -2.19
N LEU A 35 -16.75 -15.19 -2.48
CA LEU A 35 -15.98 -16.16 -1.69
C LEU A 35 -15.68 -15.67 -0.27
N LEU A 36 -15.41 -14.39 -0.07
CA LEU A 36 -15.22 -13.80 1.27
C LEU A 36 -16.50 -13.89 2.09
N LEU A 37 -17.64 -13.50 1.52
CA LEU A 37 -18.94 -13.63 2.18
C LEU A 37 -19.23 -15.09 2.56
N ALA A 38 -18.90 -16.04 1.67
CA ALA A 38 -19.05 -17.47 1.96
C ALA A 38 -18.10 -17.94 3.07
N TYR A 39 -16.88 -17.40 3.14
CA TYR A 39 -15.91 -17.72 4.19
C TYR A 39 -16.34 -17.20 5.56
N ASP A 40 -16.81 -15.95 5.62
CA ASP A 40 -17.29 -15.33 6.86
C ASP A 40 -18.51 -16.05 7.43
N ALA A 41 -19.41 -16.52 6.55
CA ALA A 41 -20.53 -17.35 6.94
C ALA A 41 -20.10 -18.76 7.41
N ASN A 42 -19.10 -19.36 6.75
CA ASN A 42 -18.63 -20.72 7.00
C ASN A 42 -17.14 -20.87 6.71
N PRO A 43 -16.25 -20.71 7.71
CA PRO A 43 -14.80 -20.69 7.49
C PRO A 43 -14.26 -22.09 7.15
N LYS A 44 -14.25 -22.42 5.86
CA LYS A 44 -13.72 -23.68 5.32
C LYS A 44 -12.37 -23.45 4.64
N LYS A 45 -11.40 -24.32 4.92
CA LYS A 45 -10.07 -24.28 4.26
C LYS A 45 -10.15 -24.24 2.73
N GLY A 46 -11.14 -24.95 2.15
CA GLY A 46 -11.38 -24.94 0.71
C GLY A 46 -11.76 -23.56 0.15
N ILE A 47 -12.51 -22.75 0.90
CA ILE A 47 -12.89 -21.38 0.49
C ILE A 47 -11.67 -20.47 0.57
N GLN A 48 -10.86 -20.59 1.63
CA GLN A 48 -9.61 -19.84 1.76
C GLN A 48 -8.64 -20.11 0.60
N LYS A 49 -8.52 -21.38 0.17
CA LYS A 49 -7.72 -21.73 -1.02
C LYS A 49 -8.24 -21.06 -2.29
N LYS A 50 -9.57 -21.00 -2.47
CA LYS A 50 -10.19 -20.31 -3.62
C LYS A 50 -9.96 -18.79 -3.57
N ILE A 51 -10.05 -18.17 -2.39
CA ILE A 51 -9.74 -16.75 -2.21
C ILE A 51 -8.29 -16.49 -2.62
N ALA A 52 -7.34 -17.27 -2.11
CA ALA A 52 -5.92 -17.12 -2.44
C ALA A 52 -5.65 -17.32 -3.94
N GLN A 53 -6.33 -18.28 -4.57
CA GLN A 53 -6.26 -18.49 -6.02
C GLN A 53 -6.76 -17.26 -6.79
N LYS A 54 -7.92 -16.70 -6.41
CA LYS A 54 -8.48 -15.51 -7.06
C LYS A 54 -7.61 -14.27 -6.87
N GLU A 55 -7.04 -14.10 -5.68
CA GLU A 55 -6.06 -13.04 -5.42
C GLU A 55 -4.82 -13.17 -6.31
N ALA A 56 -4.32 -14.40 -6.54
CA ALA A 56 -3.21 -14.65 -7.45
C ALA A 56 -3.56 -14.36 -8.93
N GLU A 57 -4.75 -14.78 -9.39
CA GLU A 57 -5.27 -14.47 -10.73
C GLU A 57 -5.35 -12.95 -10.96
N MET A 58 -5.82 -12.20 -9.97
CA MET A 58 -5.87 -10.75 -10.01
C MET A 58 -4.49 -10.09 -10.06
N ILE A 59 -3.53 -10.56 -9.24
CA ILE A 59 -2.15 -10.05 -9.29
C ILE A 59 -1.55 -10.30 -10.67
N ALA A 60 -1.75 -11.49 -11.25
CA ALA A 60 -1.26 -11.81 -12.59
C ALA A 60 -1.89 -10.88 -13.65
N PHE A 61 -3.20 -10.66 -13.56
CA PHE A 61 -3.92 -9.74 -14.43
C PHE A 61 -3.35 -8.32 -14.38
N ILE A 62 -3.10 -7.79 -13.17
CA ILE A 62 -2.52 -6.45 -12.97
C ILE A 62 -1.09 -6.39 -13.49
N LYS A 63 -0.28 -7.43 -13.33
CA LYS A 63 1.09 -7.46 -13.87
C LYS A 63 1.13 -7.38 -15.39
N GLU A 64 0.18 -8.02 -16.06
CA GLU A 64 0.09 -8.06 -17.52
C GLU A 64 -0.52 -6.77 -18.10
N ASN A 65 -1.67 -6.37 -17.57
CA ASN A 65 -2.48 -5.29 -18.14
C ASN A 65 -2.22 -3.94 -17.46
N GLY A 66 -1.81 -3.97 -16.20
CA GLY A 66 -1.72 -2.81 -15.33
C GLY A 66 -3.05 -2.43 -14.71
N PHE A 67 -3.00 -1.62 -13.66
CA PHE A 67 -4.16 -1.05 -12.99
C PHE A 67 -4.04 0.47 -12.96
N GLU A 68 -5.01 1.18 -13.52
CA GLU A 68 -4.98 2.64 -13.54
C GLU A 68 -5.28 3.19 -12.14
N VAL A 69 -4.36 4.00 -11.62
CA VAL A 69 -4.49 4.64 -10.31
C VAL A 69 -4.41 6.14 -10.50
N ARG A 70 -5.33 6.85 -9.86
CA ARG A 70 -5.28 8.30 -9.73
C ARG A 70 -4.44 8.68 -8.51
N ILE A 71 -3.39 9.45 -8.74
CA ILE A 71 -2.50 9.95 -7.69
C ILE A 71 -3.26 10.93 -6.81
N LYS A 72 -3.21 10.68 -5.50
CA LYS A 72 -3.65 11.61 -4.47
C LYS A 72 -2.44 11.97 -3.61
N THR A 73 -2.07 13.23 -3.69
CA THR A 73 -0.96 13.77 -2.91
C THR A 73 -1.43 14.18 -1.52
N PHE A 74 -0.55 14.08 -0.51
CA PHE A 74 -0.86 14.57 0.84
C PHE A 74 -0.97 16.09 0.89
N PHE A 75 -0.18 16.78 0.06
CA PHE A 75 -0.17 18.23 -0.06
C PHE A 75 -0.43 18.60 -1.52
N ALA A 76 -1.33 19.56 -1.77
CA ALA A 76 -1.75 19.96 -3.13
C ALA A 76 -0.60 20.39 -4.07
N TYR A 77 0.62 20.57 -3.55
CA TYR A 77 1.81 20.99 -4.29
C TYR A 77 2.98 20.01 -4.19
N SER A 78 2.83 18.88 -3.50
CA SER A 78 3.90 17.88 -3.47
C SER A 78 4.02 17.24 -4.86
N LYS A 79 5.23 17.21 -5.38
CA LYS A 79 5.59 16.51 -6.60
C LYS A 79 6.05 15.11 -6.23
N ILE A 80 5.62 14.13 -7.00
CA ILE A 80 6.09 12.76 -6.85
C ILE A 80 6.99 12.42 -8.03
N GLU A 81 8.21 11.96 -7.74
CA GLU A 81 9.18 11.62 -8.77
C GLU A 81 9.11 10.13 -9.09
N VAL A 82 8.95 9.81 -10.37
CA VAL A 82 9.11 8.44 -10.86
C VAL A 82 10.56 8.26 -11.26
N LYS A 83 11.23 7.27 -10.69
CA LYS A 83 12.64 6.95 -10.96
C LYS A 83 12.77 5.83 -11.98
N ASP A 84 13.78 5.86 -12.85
CA ASP A 84 14.06 4.76 -13.79
C ASP A 84 14.52 3.46 -13.09
N LYS A 85 15.09 3.60 -11.89
CA LYS A 85 15.63 2.52 -11.06
C LYS A 85 15.11 2.64 -9.63
N LEU A 86 15.10 1.51 -8.93
CA LEU A 86 14.68 1.40 -7.52
C LEU A 86 15.44 2.34 -6.57
N TYR A 87 16.75 2.47 -6.75
CA TYR A 87 17.61 3.28 -5.89
C TYR A 87 18.52 4.16 -6.75
N LEU A 88 18.63 5.44 -6.39
CA LEU A 88 19.52 6.41 -7.04
C LEU A 88 19.29 6.52 -8.56
N GLY A 89 18.06 6.28 -9.01
CA GLY A 89 17.66 6.47 -10.40
C GLY A 89 17.51 7.94 -10.79
N GLU A 90 17.50 8.18 -12.10
CA GLU A 90 17.13 9.48 -12.66
C GLU A 90 15.60 9.63 -12.65
N THR A 91 15.14 10.87 -12.46
CA THR A 91 13.72 11.18 -12.56
C THR A 91 13.27 11.13 -14.02
N ILE A 92 12.41 10.18 -14.35
CA ILE A 92 11.88 10.01 -15.72
C ILE A 92 10.52 10.68 -15.93
N ALA A 93 9.80 10.93 -14.83
CA ALA A 93 8.54 11.66 -14.83
C ALA A 93 8.31 12.31 -13.46
N VAL A 94 7.56 13.40 -13.46
CA VAL A 94 7.11 14.10 -12.25
C VAL A 94 5.59 14.14 -12.26
N LEU A 95 4.98 13.48 -11.28
CA LEU A 95 3.53 13.38 -11.13
C LEU A 95 3.01 14.46 -10.19
N LYS A 96 1.81 14.95 -10.48
CA LYS A 96 1.06 15.93 -9.68
C LYS A 96 -0.21 15.29 -9.12
N ASP A 97 -0.88 16.02 -8.24
CA ASP A 97 -2.20 15.62 -7.75
C ASP A 97 -3.16 15.36 -8.92
N LYS A 98 -3.93 14.28 -8.82
CA LYS A 98 -4.90 13.79 -9.83
C LYS A 98 -4.30 13.27 -11.13
N ASP A 99 -2.98 13.24 -11.29
CA ASP A 99 -2.39 12.52 -12.42
C ASP A 99 -2.74 11.03 -12.35
N THR A 100 -2.78 10.38 -13.51
CA THR A 100 -3.02 8.95 -13.61
C THR A 100 -1.75 8.22 -14.00
N ILE A 101 -1.56 7.05 -13.39
CA ILE A 101 -0.48 6.12 -13.69
C ILE A 101 -1.05 4.71 -13.83
N ILE A 102 -0.31 3.84 -14.49
CA ILE A 102 -0.64 2.42 -14.57
C ILE A 102 0.28 1.67 -13.61
N LEU A 103 -0.28 1.12 -12.56
CA LEU A 103 0.44 0.31 -11.58
C LEU A 103 0.58 -1.12 -12.10
N LEU A 104 1.81 -1.63 -12.10
CA LEU A 104 2.13 -2.97 -12.64
C LEU A 104 2.43 -3.97 -11.52
N GLU A 105 3.19 -3.57 -10.50
CA GLU A 105 3.64 -4.47 -9.46
C GLU A 105 3.97 -3.70 -8.18
N TYR A 106 3.79 -4.34 -7.03
CA TYR A 106 4.35 -3.90 -5.77
C TYR A 106 5.55 -4.78 -5.42
N LEU A 107 6.64 -4.15 -5.04
CA LEU A 107 7.91 -4.80 -4.74
C LEU A 107 8.09 -4.87 -3.22
N GLU A 108 8.74 -5.93 -2.76
CA GLU A 108 9.03 -6.14 -1.32
C GLU A 108 9.86 -5.00 -0.71
N THR A 109 10.56 -4.23 -1.53
CA THR A 109 11.31 -3.02 -1.15
C THR A 109 10.41 -1.83 -0.78
N GLY A 110 9.08 -1.96 -0.83
CA GLY A 110 8.14 -0.86 -0.58
C GLY A 110 7.96 0.09 -1.76
N HIS A 111 8.34 -0.34 -2.97
CA HIS A 111 8.20 0.45 -4.19
C HIS A 111 7.12 -0.14 -5.07
N PHE A 112 6.42 0.71 -5.81
CA PHE A 112 5.57 0.29 -6.91
C PHE A 112 6.33 0.43 -8.22
N LYS A 113 6.23 -0.60 -9.05
CA LYS A 113 6.57 -0.53 -10.46
C LYS A 113 5.37 0.05 -11.21
N VAL A 114 5.59 1.17 -11.89
CA VAL A 114 4.53 1.94 -12.55
C VAL A 114 4.90 2.23 -13.99
N ARG A 115 3.89 2.45 -14.82
CA ARG A 115 3.99 2.94 -16.20
C ARG A 115 3.31 4.29 -16.28
N THR A 116 4.05 5.26 -16.81
CA THR A 116 3.61 6.65 -16.97
C THR A 116 2.77 6.82 -18.25
N LYS A 117 2.12 7.98 -18.41
CA LYS A 117 1.37 8.33 -19.63
C LYS A 117 2.24 8.29 -20.89
N ASP A 118 3.52 8.60 -20.77
CA ASP A 118 4.51 8.52 -21.85
C ASP A 118 5.02 7.08 -22.09
N ASN A 119 4.34 6.08 -21.54
CA ASN A 119 4.68 4.66 -21.62
C ASN A 119 6.07 4.29 -21.06
N LYS A 120 6.68 5.18 -20.25
CA LYS A 120 7.94 4.88 -19.54
C LYS A 120 7.65 4.10 -18.27
N ILE A 121 8.43 3.06 -18.03
CA ILE A 121 8.36 2.24 -16.81
C ILE A 121 9.34 2.81 -15.79
N GLY A 122 8.89 2.98 -14.55
CA GLY A 122 9.74 3.37 -13.44
C GLY A 122 9.20 2.91 -12.10
N TYR A 123 9.77 3.48 -11.05
CA TYR A 123 9.56 3.09 -9.67
C TYR A 123 9.19 4.29 -8.83
N LEU A 124 8.29 4.06 -7.88
CA LEU A 124 7.73 5.09 -7.02
C LEU A 124 7.57 4.52 -5.60
N PHE A 125 8.01 5.26 -4.59
CA PHE A 125 8.02 4.74 -3.23
C PHE A 125 6.61 4.81 -2.62
N HIS A 126 6.21 3.76 -1.88
CA HIS A 126 4.85 3.64 -1.35
C HIS A 126 4.44 4.80 -0.44
N SER A 127 5.36 5.44 0.27
CA SER A 127 5.02 6.58 1.12
C SER A 127 4.80 7.89 0.36
N ASP A 128 5.26 7.98 -0.88
CA ASP A 128 5.23 9.24 -1.64
C ASP A 128 3.84 9.54 -2.20
N PHE A 129 2.99 8.52 -2.32
CA PHE A 129 1.60 8.67 -2.71
C PHE A 129 0.73 7.80 -1.82
N SER A 130 -0.41 8.33 -1.40
CA SER A 130 -1.44 7.54 -0.76
C SER A 130 -2.45 7.19 -1.83
N PRO A 131 -2.31 6.05 -2.55
CA PRO A 131 -3.46 5.53 -3.26
C PRO A 131 -4.57 5.37 -2.21
N SER A 132 -5.83 5.57 -2.57
CA SER A 132 -6.92 5.18 -1.69
C SER A 132 -6.76 3.68 -1.44
N LEU A 133 -6.14 3.31 -0.32
CA LEU A 133 -6.01 1.91 0.13
C LEU A 133 -7.38 1.29 0.41
N GLU A 134 -8.41 2.14 0.47
CA GLU A 134 -9.82 1.80 0.48
C GLU A 134 -10.29 1.27 -0.88
N GLU A 135 -9.69 1.72 -1.98
CA GLU A 135 -9.97 1.21 -3.33
C GLU A 135 -9.18 -0.08 -3.59
N TYR A 136 -9.94 -1.14 -3.71
CA TYR A 136 -9.48 -2.42 -4.21
C TYR A 136 -9.15 -2.28 -5.72
N PRO A 137 -8.07 -2.89 -6.25
CA PRO A 137 -7.30 -4.04 -5.77
C PRO A 137 -6.00 -3.72 -4.99
N MET A 138 -5.76 -2.46 -4.61
CA MET A 138 -4.49 -2.05 -3.95
C MET A 138 -4.16 -2.87 -2.69
N ARG A 139 -5.19 -3.33 -1.98
CA ARG A 139 -5.06 -4.17 -0.77
C ARG A 139 -4.41 -5.53 -1.02
N ILE A 140 -4.49 -6.06 -2.24
CA ILE A 140 -3.90 -7.37 -2.58
C ILE A 140 -2.44 -7.21 -2.98
N LEU A 141 -2.10 -6.10 -3.65
CA LEU A 141 -0.76 -5.86 -4.15
C LEU A 141 0.24 -5.60 -3.02
N VAL A 142 -0.19 -4.87 -2.00
CA VAL A 142 0.62 -4.70 -0.79
C VAL A 142 0.48 -5.97 0.04
N PRO A 143 1.53 -6.82 0.14
CA PRO A 143 1.48 -7.98 1.01
C PRO A 143 1.10 -7.48 2.40
N LYS A 144 0.18 -8.19 3.06
CA LYS A 144 -0.10 -7.98 4.47
C LYS A 144 1.21 -8.20 5.19
N THR A 145 1.96 -7.13 5.41
CA THR A 145 3.06 -7.15 6.35
C THR A 145 2.46 -7.72 7.61
N THR A 146 3.08 -8.76 8.15
CA THR A 146 2.65 -9.46 9.34
C THR A 146 2.83 -8.55 10.55
N SER A 147 2.23 -7.37 10.53
CA SER A 147 1.93 -6.55 11.69
C SER A 147 0.72 -7.15 12.43
N HIS A 148 0.76 -8.47 12.67
CA HIS A 148 -0.02 -9.08 13.73
C HIS A 148 0.75 -8.91 15.03
N LYS A 149 0.81 -7.66 15.53
CA LYS A 149 0.70 -7.48 16.97
C LYS A 149 -0.79 -7.68 17.27
N LYS A 150 -1.09 -8.86 17.80
CA LYS A 150 -2.37 -9.33 18.35
C LYS A 150 -3.06 -8.22 19.18
N SER A 151 -3.83 -7.36 18.52
CA SER A 151 -4.76 -6.44 19.20
C SER A 151 -6.07 -7.20 19.37
N THR A 152 -6.29 -7.65 20.59
CA THR A 152 -7.61 -8.10 21.05
C THR A 152 -8.43 -6.83 21.26
N GLU A 153 -9.22 -6.49 20.24
CA GLU A 153 -10.15 -5.38 20.27
C GLU A 153 -11.35 -5.77 21.13
N LYS A 154 -11.39 -5.24 22.37
CA LYS A 154 -12.61 -5.13 23.17
C LYS A 154 -12.96 -3.65 23.26
N THR A 155 -14.01 -3.30 22.53
CA THR A 155 -14.64 -1.99 22.35
C THR A 155 -14.98 -1.29 23.67
N THR A 156 -14.65 0.01 23.79
CA THR A 156 -15.45 1.07 24.47
C THR A 156 -14.83 2.49 24.21
N PRO A 157 -15.59 3.60 24.36
CA PRO A 157 -15.51 4.80 23.50
C PRO A 157 -14.62 5.94 24.05
N PRO A 158 -14.38 7.00 23.24
CA PRO A 158 -13.25 7.93 23.40
C PRO A 158 -13.58 9.18 24.23
N LYS A 159 -12.57 9.74 24.91
CA LYS A 159 -12.56 11.15 25.35
C LYS A 159 -11.16 11.76 25.19
N THR A 160 -11.07 12.71 24.25
CA THR A 160 -10.67 14.14 24.40
C THR A 160 -9.49 14.44 25.34
N SER A 161 -8.45 15.23 25.08
CA SER A 161 -7.82 15.90 23.93
C SER A 161 -6.50 16.51 24.45
N THR A 162 -5.57 16.87 23.54
CA THR A 162 -4.54 17.94 23.67
C THR A 162 -3.43 17.72 24.74
N THR A 163 -2.12 17.94 24.53
CA THR A 163 -1.44 19.09 23.90
C THR A 163 0.11 18.90 23.95
N ILE A 164 0.80 19.60 23.03
CA ILE A 164 2.20 20.15 23.05
C ILE A 164 3.44 19.26 22.76
N TYR A 165 4.10 19.70 21.69
CA TYR A 165 5.39 19.38 21.05
C TYR A 165 6.64 19.57 21.94
N THR A 166 7.72 18.83 21.67
CA THR A 166 9.08 19.40 21.52
C THR A 166 10.02 18.43 20.76
N PRO A 167 10.85 18.89 19.81
CA PRO A 167 11.82 18.07 19.08
C PRO A 167 13.24 18.19 19.66
N ARG A 168 14.07 17.13 19.55
CA ARG A 168 15.56 17.09 19.55
C ARG A 168 16.02 15.71 20.00
N SER A 169 17.11 15.11 19.53
CA SER A 169 18.08 15.38 18.47
C SER A 169 18.87 14.08 18.32
N ASN A 170 19.09 13.61 17.10
CA ASN A 170 19.97 12.48 16.83
C ASN A 170 21.42 12.85 17.14
N SER A 171 22.09 12.06 17.98
CA SER A 171 23.54 11.94 17.97
C SER A 171 23.93 10.48 18.18
N THR A 172 24.34 9.87 17.06
CA THR A 172 24.86 8.51 16.93
C THR A 172 26.17 8.39 17.69
N SER A 173 26.15 7.72 18.84
CA SER A 173 27.32 7.05 19.41
C SER A 173 26.84 5.68 19.87
N SER A 174 27.49 4.61 19.43
CA SER A 174 27.17 3.21 19.76
C SER A 174 27.56 2.86 21.20
N LYS A 175 27.24 3.76 22.13
CA LYS A 175 27.33 3.52 23.57
C LYS A 175 26.07 2.78 23.96
N GLY A 176 26.22 1.61 24.58
CA GLY A 176 25.09 0.92 25.21
C GLY A 176 24.31 1.91 26.08
N CYS A 177 23.00 2.01 25.83
CA CYS A 177 22.19 3.00 26.52
C CYS A 177 22.20 2.72 28.03
N SER A 178 22.40 3.77 28.81
CA SER A 178 22.40 3.70 30.27
C SER A 178 21.11 3.06 30.75
N THR A 179 21.19 2.23 31.79
CA THR A 179 19.99 1.62 32.38
C THR A 179 19.08 2.71 32.94
N VAL A 180 17.96 2.97 32.28
CA VAL A 180 16.97 3.98 32.66
C VAL A 180 15.69 3.32 33.17
N GLN A 181 14.88 4.06 33.92
CA GLN A 181 13.54 3.58 34.31
C GLN A 181 12.59 3.65 33.12
N CYS A 182 11.78 2.60 32.94
CA CYS A 182 10.78 2.53 31.89
C CYS A 182 9.83 3.73 31.94
N SER A 183 9.62 4.37 30.78
CA SER A 183 8.69 5.48 30.60
C SER A 183 7.24 5.04 30.40
N GLY A 184 6.99 3.72 30.29
CA GLY A 184 5.66 3.15 30.13
C GLY A 184 4.78 3.33 31.36
N THR A 185 3.47 3.34 31.15
CA THR A 185 2.45 3.36 32.21
C THR A 185 1.74 2.01 32.23
N THR A 186 1.50 1.46 33.42
CA THR A 186 0.73 0.21 33.55
C THR A 186 -0.72 0.43 33.14
N GLN A 187 -1.46 -0.65 32.87
CA GLN A 187 -2.90 -0.57 32.61
C GLN A 187 -3.69 0.08 33.76
N LYS A 188 -3.15 0.07 34.98
CA LYS A 188 -3.72 0.72 36.17
C LYS A 188 -3.33 2.21 36.29
N GLY A 189 -2.65 2.79 35.31
CA GLY A 189 -2.28 4.21 35.28
C GLY A 189 -1.02 4.58 36.08
N SER A 190 -0.38 3.65 36.77
CA SER A 190 0.87 3.90 37.50
C SER A 190 2.10 3.79 36.59
N ARG A 191 3.15 4.58 36.85
CA ARG A 191 4.41 4.51 36.09
C ARG A 191 5.07 3.13 36.26
N CYS A 192 5.57 2.57 35.16
CA CYS A 192 6.30 1.31 35.18
C CYS A 192 7.56 1.44 36.04
N ARG A 193 7.78 0.47 36.93
CA ARG A 193 8.95 0.42 37.83
C ARG A 193 10.09 -0.44 37.28
N ASN A 194 9.93 -1.04 36.10
CA ASN A 194 10.99 -1.82 35.47
C ASN A 194 12.08 -0.90 34.92
N ARG A 195 13.33 -1.35 34.98
CA ARG A 195 14.46 -0.71 34.32
C ARG A 195 14.70 -1.34 32.94
N THR A 196 15.25 -0.56 32.03
CA THR A 196 15.56 -0.97 30.66
C THR A 196 16.88 -0.36 30.20
N THR A 197 17.66 -1.13 29.45
CA THR A 197 18.83 -0.67 28.69
C THR A 197 18.46 -0.31 27.26
N ASN A 198 17.18 -0.43 26.88
CA ASN A 198 16.70 -0.01 25.58
C ASN A 198 16.72 1.53 25.49
N CYS A 199 17.37 2.05 24.44
CA CYS A 199 17.49 3.48 24.16
C CYS A 199 16.13 4.19 24.01
N GLY A 200 15.07 3.47 23.63
CA GLY A 200 13.70 3.99 23.58
C GLY A 200 13.03 4.17 24.94
N GLY A 201 13.69 3.77 26.03
CA GLY A 201 13.18 3.95 27.40
C GLY A 201 11.96 3.09 27.74
N ARG A 202 11.64 2.06 26.95
CA ARG A 202 10.57 1.08 27.24
C ARG A 202 11.14 -0.29 27.57
N CYS A 203 10.50 -0.98 28.50
CA CYS A 203 10.83 -2.37 28.83
C CYS A 203 10.04 -3.33 27.94
N HIS A 204 10.37 -4.62 27.96
CA HIS A 204 9.71 -5.63 27.11
C HIS A 204 8.20 -5.82 27.37
N LEU A 205 7.66 -5.23 28.44
CA LEU A 205 6.22 -5.23 28.74
C LEU A 205 5.45 -4.05 28.13
N HIS A 206 6.14 -3.10 27.47
CA HIS A 206 5.59 -1.84 26.93
C HIS A 206 6.04 -1.59 25.49
#